data_AF-A0A4R2L7V1-F1
#
_entry.id   AF-A0A4R2L7V1-F1
#
_cell.length_a   1.000
_cell.length_b   1.000
_cell.length_c   1.000
_cell.angle_alpha   90.00
_cell.angle_beta   90.00
_cell.angle_gamma   90.00
#
_symmetry.space_group_name_H-M   'P 1'
#
loop_
_entity.id
_entity.type
_entity.pdbx_description
1 polymer ?
#
loop_
_entity_poly.entity_id
_entity_poly.type
_entity_poly.pdbx_seq_one_letter_code
_entity_poly.pdbx_strand_id
1 'polypeptide(L)'
;MNDADWLTLRELDQRHGRPKGSAFRAFKAALPGLREGVDFVVLAAADDAGRIEPLRRAGRLYPASRNVVLLAPAAAARLDLAPP
;
A
#
# COMPACT_ATOMS: atom_id res chain seq x y z
N MET A 1 8.76 14.00 3.60
CA MET A 1 7.59 13.11 3.75
C MET A 1 8.16 11.73 4.04
N ASN A 2 7.84 11.12 5.20
CA ASN A 2 8.50 9.90 5.62
C ASN A 2 7.73 8.68 5.07
N ASP A 3 8.41 7.73 4.46
CA ASP A 3 7.76 6.51 3.93
C ASP A 3 7.12 5.66 5.05
N ALA A 4 7.50 5.91 6.31
CA ALA A 4 6.87 5.33 7.49
C ALA A 4 5.39 5.74 7.66
N ASP A 5 5.02 6.95 7.22
CA ASP A 5 3.64 7.45 7.33
C ASP A 5 2.72 6.80 6.29
N TRP A 6 3.29 6.23 5.23
CA TRP A 6 2.53 5.59 4.17
C TRP A 6 2.23 4.13 4.52
N LEU A 7 1.06 3.65 4.11
CA LEU A 7 0.57 2.32 4.39
C LEU A 7 0.77 1.41 3.18
N THR A 8 1.29 0.20 3.41
CA THR A 8 1.32 -0.83 2.38
C THR A 8 -0.04 -1.50 2.25
N LEU A 9 -0.30 -2.11 1.09
CA LEU A 9 -1.50 -2.93 0.89
C LEU A 9 -1.62 -4.06 1.91
N ARG A 10 -0.49 -4.64 2.35
CA ARG A 10 -0.47 -5.69 3.38
C ARG A 10 -0.93 -5.16 4.73
N GLU A 11 -0.46 -3.97 5.11
CA GLU A 11 -0.89 -3.36 6.37
C GLU A 11 -2.36 -2.99 6.35
N LEU A 12 -2.89 -2.56 5.20
CA LEU A 12 -4.32 -2.33 5.02
C LEU A 12 -5.11 -3.63 5.15
N ASP A 13 -4.67 -4.71 4.49
CA ASP A 13 -5.29 -6.03 4.65
C ASP A 13 -5.29 -6.45 6.13
N GLN A 14 -4.18 -6.28 6.85
CA GLN A 14 -4.06 -6.64 8.27
C GLN A 14 -4.90 -5.77 9.19
N ARG A 15 -4.90 -4.44 9.01
CA ARG A 15 -5.68 -3.49 9.83
C ARG A 15 -7.18 -3.75 9.72
N HIS A 16 -7.65 -4.16 8.55
CA HIS A 16 -9.06 -4.45 8.31
C HIS A 16 -9.42 -5.93 8.48
N GLY A 17 -8.47 -6.79 8.93
CA GLY A 17 -8.70 -8.23 9.09
C GLY A 17 -9.08 -8.95 7.80
N ARG A 18 -8.66 -8.44 6.65
CA ARG A 18 -9.05 -8.95 5.31
C ARG A 18 -8.01 -9.92 4.74
N PRO A 19 -8.43 -10.84 3.86
CA PRO A 19 -7.50 -11.71 3.15
C PRO A 19 -6.58 -10.89 2.24
N LYS A 20 -5.39 -11.45 1.99
CA LYS A 20 -4.39 -10.85 1.09
C LYS A 20 -5.02 -10.43 -0.24
N GLY A 21 -4.81 -9.17 -0.62
CA GLY A 21 -5.23 -8.62 -1.90
C GLY A 21 -6.60 -7.96 -1.89
N SER A 22 -7.29 -7.90 -0.75
CA SER A 22 -8.51 -7.09 -0.59
C SER A 22 -8.23 -5.61 -0.76
N ALA A 23 -7.18 -5.08 -0.11
CA ALA A 23 -6.75 -3.70 -0.26
C ALA A 23 -6.32 -3.38 -1.70
N PHE A 24 -5.71 -4.34 -2.41
CA PHE A 24 -5.37 -4.14 -3.83
C PHE A 24 -6.61 -4.01 -4.72
N ARG A 25 -7.67 -4.79 -4.47
CA ARG A 25 -8.93 -4.70 -5.20
C ARG A 25 -9.63 -3.37 -4.93
N ALA A 26 -9.71 -2.96 -3.66
CA ALA A 26 -10.26 -1.67 -3.26
C ALA A 26 -9.45 -0.52 -3.89
N PHE A 27 -8.12 -0.60 -3.84
CA PHE A 27 -7.23 0.35 -4.51
C PHE A 27 -7.50 0.45 -6.00
N LYS A 28 -7.61 -0.68 -6.71
CA LYS A 28 -7.92 -0.69 -8.15
C LYS A 28 -9.28 -0.04 -8.46
N ALA A 29 -10.28 -0.25 -7.61
CA ALA A 29 -11.60 0.35 -7.78
C ALA A 29 -11.56 1.87 -7.54
N ALA A 30 -10.77 2.32 -6.56
CA ALA A 30 -10.59 3.74 -6.25
C ALA A 30 -9.58 4.46 -7.18
N LEU A 31 -8.70 3.70 -7.86
CA LEU A 31 -7.60 4.22 -8.67
C LEU A 31 -7.97 5.38 -9.61
N PRO A 32 -9.13 5.38 -10.31
CA PRO A 32 -9.51 6.51 -11.17
C PRO A 32 -9.66 7.85 -10.43
N GLY A 33 -9.89 7.83 -9.11
CA GLY A 33 -10.03 9.01 -8.26
C GLY A 33 -8.81 9.31 -7.37
N LEU A 34 -7.71 8.56 -7.53
CA LEU A 34 -6.48 8.75 -6.76
C LEU A 34 -5.40 9.35 -7.65
N ARG A 35 -4.55 10.20 -7.06
CA ARG A 35 -3.41 10.81 -7.73
C ARG A 35 -2.08 10.20 -7.27
N GLU A 36 -1.29 9.73 -8.22
CA GLU A 36 0.07 9.25 -7.94
C GLU A 36 0.96 10.39 -7.42
N GLY A 37 1.81 10.08 -6.43
CA GLY A 37 2.65 11.05 -5.72
C GLY A 37 1.93 11.81 -4.60
N VAL A 38 0.61 11.65 -4.44
CA VAL A 38 -0.18 12.31 -3.39
C VAL A 38 -1.02 11.31 -2.61
N ASP A 39 -1.87 10.56 -3.30
CA ASP A 39 -2.73 9.55 -2.68
C ASP A 39 -2.05 8.19 -2.62
N PHE A 40 -1.26 7.85 -3.65
CA PHE A 40 -0.49 6.61 -3.69
C PHE A 40 0.87 6.81 -4.37
N VAL A 41 1.81 5.92 -4.10
CA VAL A 41 3.11 5.83 -4.78
C VAL A 41 3.38 4.38 -5.10
N VAL A 42 3.82 4.10 -6.33
CA VAL A 42 4.30 2.78 -6.72
C VAL A 42 5.82 2.77 -6.66
N LEU A 43 6.37 1.88 -5.83
CA LEU A 43 7.80 1.63 -5.76
C LEU A 43 8.15 0.42 -6.63
N ALA A 44 9.06 0.63 -7.59
CA ALA A 44 9.58 -0.44 -8.42
C ALA A 44 10.77 -1.10 -7.74
N ALA A 45 10.82 -2.43 -7.64
CA ALA A 45 11.96 -3.10 -7.00
C ALA A 45 13.31 -2.83 -7.68
N ALA A 46 13.31 -2.47 -8.97
CA ALA A 46 14.53 -2.14 -9.71
C ALA A 46 15.08 -0.75 -9.32
N ASP A 47 14.19 0.23 -9.10
CA ASP A 47 14.56 1.63 -8.96
C ASP A 47 14.51 2.12 -7.49
N ASP A 48 13.63 1.53 -6.67
CA ASP A 48 13.33 1.94 -5.29
C ASP A 48 13.80 0.92 -4.25
N ALA A 49 14.80 0.09 -4.57
CA ALA A 49 15.30 -0.95 -3.65
C ALA A 49 15.64 -0.40 -2.26
N GLY A 50 16.23 0.81 -2.18
CA GLY A 50 16.56 1.48 -0.91
C GLY A 50 15.35 1.85 -0.04
N ARG A 51 14.18 2.05 -0.64
CA ARG A 51 12.92 2.33 0.08
C ARG A 51 12.14 1.05 0.40
N ILE A 52 12.25 0.05 -0.46
CA ILE A 52 11.60 -1.27 -0.29
C ILE A 52 12.29 -2.09 0.80
N GLU A 53 13.61 -2.05 0.90
CA GLU A 53 14.39 -2.84 1.85
C GLU A 53 13.99 -2.62 3.33
N PRO A 54 13.86 -1.37 3.84
CA PRO A 54 13.39 -1.15 5.22
C PRO A 54 11.96 -1.65 5.44
N LEU A 55 11.07 -1.49 4.46
CA LEU A 55 9.69 -2.00 4.52
C LEU A 55 9.65 -3.53 4.54
N ARG A 56 10.54 -4.18 3.77
CA ARG A 56 10.70 -5.63 3.73
C ARG A 56 11.22 -6.16 5.07
N ARG A 57 12.26 -5.53 5.62
CA ARG A 57 12.83 -5.89 6.93
C ARG A 57 11.82 -5.71 8.07
N ALA A 58 10.97 -4.69 8.00
CA ALA A 58 9.88 -4.47 8.94
C ALA A 58 8.70 -5.46 8.76
N GLY A 59 8.75 -6.38 7.80
CA GLY A 59 7.66 -7.34 7.54
C GLY A 59 6.39 -6.70 6.96
N ARG A 60 6.46 -5.45 6.50
CA ARG A 60 5.33 -4.67 5.99
C ARG A 60 4.96 -5.04 4.54
N LEU A 61 5.75 -5.88 3.88
CA LEU A 61 5.56 -6.29 2.48
C LEU A 61 5.32 -7.80 2.36
N TYR A 62 4.68 -8.23 1.28
CA TYR A 62 4.67 -9.64 0.93
C TYR A 62 6.00 -10.05 0.27
N PRO A 63 6.55 -11.24 0.58
CA PRO A 63 7.88 -11.64 0.10
C PRO A 63 8.04 -11.60 -1.43
N ALA A 64 6.97 -11.96 -2.15
CA ALA A 64 6.93 -12.07 -3.61
C ALA A 64 6.42 -10.81 -4.34
N SER A 65 6.27 -9.66 -3.66
CA SER A 65 5.83 -8.43 -4.31
C SER A 65 6.98 -7.79 -5.10
N ARG A 66 6.84 -7.71 -6.43
CA ARG A 66 7.80 -7.04 -7.33
C ARG A 66 7.61 -5.52 -7.36
N ASN A 67 6.36 -5.06 -7.26
CA ASN A 67 6.02 -3.65 -7.12
C ASN A 67 5.31 -3.46 -5.79
N VAL A 68 5.67 -2.41 -5.07
CA VAL A 68 5.08 -2.08 -3.77
C VAL A 68 4.24 -0.84 -3.93
N VAL A 69 2.94 -0.94 -3.64
CA VAL A 69 2.06 0.22 -3.59
C VAL A 69 2.02 0.72 -2.15
N LEU A 70 2.36 2.00 -1.99
CA LEU A 70 2.20 2.77 -0.78
C LEU A 70 0.99 3.68 -0.94
N LEU A 71 0.18 3.79 0.10
CA LEU A 71 -1.00 4.64 0.17
C LEU A 71 -0.83 5.68 1.27
N ALA A 72 -1.16 6.92 0.97
CA ALA A 72 -1.23 7.96 1.98
C ALA A 72 -2.35 7.61 2.98
N PRO A 73 -2.21 7.92 4.28
CA PRO A 73 -3.25 7.64 5.28
C PRO A 73 -4.63 8.18 4.91
N ALA A 74 -4.67 9.38 4.30
CA ALA A 74 -5.91 9.99 3.83
C ALA A 74 -6.56 9.18 2.69
N ALA A 75 -5.77 8.68 1.73
CA ALA A 75 -6.27 7.84 0.66
C ALA A 75 -6.71 6.47 1.16
N ALA A 76 -5.94 5.87 2.08
CA ALA A 76 -6.28 4.62 2.75
C ALA A 76 -7.61 4.70 3.48
N ALA A 77 -7.90 5.81 4.17
CA ALA A 77 -9.18 6.04 4.85
C ALA A 77 -10.36 6.17 3.88
N ARG A 78 -10.11 6.57 2.62
CA ARG A 78 -11.11 6.66 1.55
C ARG A 78 -11.36 5.32 0.86
N LEU A 79 -10.47 4.34 1.03
CA LEU A 79 -10.73 3.00 0.52
C LEU A 79 -11.86 2.40 1.35
N ASP A 80 -12.94 2.03 0.67
CA ASP A 80 -14.04 1.31 1.29
C ASP A 80 -13.61 -0.13 1.60
N LEU A 81 -12.92 -0.25 2.73
CA LEU A 81 -12.58 -1.50 3.39
C LEU A 81 -13.51 -1.69 4.60
N ALA A 82 -14.76 -1.22 4.49
CA ALA A 82 -15.76 -1.35 5.56
C ALA A 82 -15.71 -2.75 6.18
N PRO A 83 -15.81 -2.87 7.52
CA PRO A 83 -15.87 -4.19 8.15
C PRO A 83 -17.05 -4.98 7.59
N PRO A 84 -16.92 -6.32 7.40
CA PRO A 84 -18.05 -7.15 7.05
C PRO A 84 -19.14 -7.11 8.13
#